data_AF-A0A2V3HFS4-F1
#
_entry.id   AF-A0A2V3HFS4-F1
#
_cell.length_a   1.000
_cell.length_b   1.000
_cell.length_c   1.000
_cell.angle_alpha   90.00
_cell.angle_beta   90.00
_cell.angle_gamma   90.00
#
_symmetry.space_group_name_H-M   'P 1'
#
loop_
_entity.id
_entity.type
_entity.pdbx_description
1 polymer ?
#
loop_
_entity_poly.entity_id
_entity_poly.type
_entity_poly.pdbx_seq_one_letter_code
_entity_poly.pdbx_strand_id
1 'polypeptide(L)'
;MALLLVLLQLAQQPVPNSGVLLEVPLIALGLTLLVAGGAWLKAERGVPHPGFVLCALFLGWLALAVDGGHAFWLALAAAGCLVAALRFPLRKLRALQAVQRPEYLALYFAHFLDGSATWLGIDRYGYVEKHVLPSGAIDYFGTAAVMLPLKFGIVSAVIWALESEREELDQHMRYLLLLFLMTLGLAPGTRDILRLALGT
;
A
#
# COMPACT_ATOMS: atom_id res chain seq x y z
N MET A 1 -12.08 -20.05 37.41
CA MET A 1 -13.06 -19.06 37.91
C MET A 1 -12.43 -17.68 38.14
N ALA A 2 -11.31 -17.56 38.87
CA ALA A 2 -10.63 -16.28 39.09
C ALA A 2 -10.16 -15.55 37.81
N LEU A 3 -9.59 -16.27 36.83
CA LEU A 3 -9.15 -15.69 35.56
C LEU A 3 -10.32 -15.06 34.76
N LEU A 4 -11.48 -15.73 34.76
CA LEU A 4 -12.68 -15.26 34.06
C LEU A 4 -13.22 -13.97 34.69
N LEU A 5 -13.20 -13.88 36.03
CA LEU A 5 -13.59 -12.67 36.76
C LEU A 5 -12.63 -11.52 36.50
N VAL A 6 -11.33 -11.78 36.45
CA VAL A 6 -10.32 -10.76 36.10
C VAL A 6 -10.53 -10.24 34.67
N LEU A 7 -10.81 -11.13 33.70
CA LEU A 7 -11.08 -10.74 32.32
C LEU A 7 -12.39 -9.93 32.20
N LEU A 8 -13.44 -10.31 32.93
CA LEU A 8 -14.69 -9.54 33.01
C LEU A 8 -14.49 -8.16 33.63
N GLN A 9 -13.66 -8.06 34.67
CA GLN A 9 -13.36 -6.78 35.33
C GLN A 9 -12.52 -5.87 34.44
N LEU A 10 -11.61 -6.42 33.64
CA LEU A 10 -10.84 -5.70 32.63
C LEU A 10 -11.72 -5.24 31.47
N ALA A 11 -12.68 -6.06 31.03
CA ALA A 11 -13.63 -5.70 29.98
C ALA A 11 -14.60 -4.56 30.38
N GLN A 12 -14.78 -4.34 31.68
CA GLN A 12 -15.59 -3.23 32.21
C GLN A 12 -14.81 -1.93 32.41
N GLN A 13 -13.49 -1.92 32.22
CA GLN A 13 -12.71 -0.68 32.28
C GLN A 13 -13.01 0.20 31.05
N PRO A 14 -13.22 1.52 31.25
CA PRO A 14 -13.41 2.43 30.12
C PRO A 14 -12.14 2.46 29.27
N VAL A 15 -12.26 2.16 27.99
CA VAL A 15 -11.16 2.22 27.02
C VAL A 15 -10.95 3.70 26.65
N PRO A 16 -9.85 4.35 27.11
CA PRO A 16 -9.68 5.80 26.97
C PRO A 16 -9.67 6.25 25.51
N ASN A 17 -9.05 5.48 24.61
CA ASN A 17 -8.95 5.80 23.18
C ASN A 17 -9.70 4.76 22.34
N SER A 18 -10.98 4.52 22.64
CA SER A 18 -11.81 3.52 21.94
C SER A 18 -11.91 3.74 20.43
N GLY A 19 -11.76 4.98 19.95
CA GLY A 19 -11.74 5.31 18.53
C GLY A 19 -10.64 4.58 17.73
N VAL A 20 -9.49 4.32 18.35
CA VAL A 20 -8.35 3.63 17.71
C VAL A 20 -8.72 2.21 17.25
N LEU A 21 -9.60 1.53 17.99
CA LEU A 21 -10.06 0.17 17.69
C LEU A 21 -10.81 0.09 16.35
N LEU A 22 -11.40 1.20 15.89
CA LEU A 22 -12.12 1.29 14.62
C LEU A 22 -11.31 2.04 13.57
N GLU A 23 -10.69 3.16 13.92
CA GLU A 23 -9.98 4.00 12.97
C GLU A 23 -8.80 3.28 12.32
N VAL A 24 -7.99 2.56 13.10
CA VAL A 24 -6.79 1.89 12.57
C VAL A 24 -7.16 0.77 11.58
N PRO A 25 -8.07 -0.18 11.90
CA PRO A 25 -8.52 -1.17 10.93
C PRO A 25 -9.20 -0.55 9.71
N LEU A 26 -9.95 0.53 9.86
CA LEU A 26 -10.62 1.22 8.74
C LEU A 26 -9.61 1.86 7.78
N ILE A 27 -8.57 2.53 8.30
CA ILE A 27 -7.49 3.07 7.48
C ILE A 27 -6.76 1.95 6.76
N ALA A 28 -6.39 0.88 7.48
CA ALA A 28 -5.70 -0.26 6.91
C ALA A 28 -6.52 -0.93 5.79
N LEU A 29 -7.82 -1.14 6.02
CA LEU A 29 -8.74 -1.68 5.02
C LEU A 29 -8.87 -0.74 3.82
N GLY A 30 -9.03 0.57 4.05
CA GLY A 30 -9.13 1.57 3.00
C GLY A 30 -7.90 1.60 2.11
N LEU A 31 -6.70 1.53 2.69
CA LEU A 31 -5.43 1.46 1.96
C LEU A 31 -5.30 0.14 1.18
N THR A 32 -5.65 -0.99 1.78
CA THR A 32 -5.65 -2.29 1.09
C THR A 32 -6.63 -2.29 -0.09
N LEU A 33 -7.83 -1.74 0.07
CA LEU A 33 -8.82 -1.60 -1.00
C LEU A 33 -8.34 -0.63 -2.09
N LEU A 34 -7.63 0.43 -1.72
CA LEU A 34 -7.02 1.35 -2.69
C LEU A 34 -5.93 0.65 -3.51
N VAL A 35 -5.09 -0.17 -2.87
CA VAL A 35 -4.11 -1.01 -3.57
C VAL A 35 -4.81 -2.02 -4.47
N ALA A 36 -5.82 -2.72 -3.98
CA ALA A 36 -6.60 -3.68 -4.76
C ALA A 36 -7.27 -3.02 -5.97
N GLY A 37 -7.94 -1.88 -5.76
CA GLY A 37 -8.60 -1.11 -6.82
C GLY A 37 -7.61 -0.56 -7.84
N GLY A 38 -6.47 -0.03 -7.40
CA GLY A 38 -5.40 0.43 -8.29
C GLY A 38 -4.77 -0.71 -9.11
N ALA A 39 -4.53 -1.85 -8.47
CA ALA A 39 -4.02 -3.05 -9.12
C ALA A 39 -5.04 -3.62 -10.12
N TRP A 40 -6.32 -3.67 -9.75
CA TRP A 40 -7.42 -4.08 -10.62
C TRP A 40 -7.57 -3.17 -11.83
N LEU A 41 -7.60 -1.85 -11.61
CA LEU A 41 -7.70 -0.86 -12.68
C LEU A 41 -6.58 -1.01 -13.71
N LYS A 42 -5.34 -1.18 -13.24
CA LYS A 42 -4.17 -1.39 -14.11
C LYS A 42 -4.12 -2.80 -14.71
N ALA A 43 -4.67 -3.81 -14.06
CA ALA A 43 -4.75 -5.17 -14.59
C ALA A 43 -5.80 -5.29 -15.72
N GLU A 44 -6.93 -4.58 -15.61
CA GLU A 44 -7.96 -4.53 -16.65
C GLU A 44 -7.61 -3.60 -17.81
N ARG A 45 -7.14 -2.38 -17.51
CA ARG A 45 -6.80 -1.39 -18.55
C ARG A 45 -5.41 -1.58 -19.15
N GLY A 46 -4.58 -2.41 -18.51
CA GLY A 46 -3.18 -2.57 -18.86
C GLY A 46 -2.36 -1.30 -18.58
N VAL A 47 -1.04 -1.42 -18.70
CA VAL A 47 -0.15 -0.24 -18.57
C VAL A 47 -0.07 0.44 -19.93
N PRO A 48 -0.25 1.77 -20.03
CA PRO A 48 -0.10 2.45 -21.30
C PRO A 48 1.28 2.18 -21.88
N HIS A 49 1.32 1.87 -23.18
CA HIS A 49 2.54 1.49 -23.88
C HIS A 49 3.60 2.61 -23.75
N PRO A 50 4.79 2.37 -23.17
CA PRO A 50 5.79 3.43 -22.96
C PRO A 50 6.19 4.10 -24.28
N GLY A 51 6.28 3.33 -25.37
CA GLY A 51 6.52 3.90 -26.71
C GLY A 51 5.46 4.90 -27.18
N PHE A 52 4.16 4.64 -26.97
CA PHE A 52 3.10 5.58 -27.34
C PHE A 52 3.04 6.78 -26.39
N VAL A 53 3.34 6.59 -25.10
CA VAL A 53 3.47 7.70 -24.13
C VAL A 53 4.64 8.60 -24.48
N LEU A 54 5.81 8.04 -24.79
CA LEU A 54 6.99 8.80 -25.22
C LEU A 54 6.75 9.54 -26.53
N CYS A 55 6.06 8.92 -27.50
CA CYS A 55 5.63 9.61 -28.72
C CYS A 55 4.68 10.77 -28.42
N ALA A 56 3.68 10.57 -27.54
CA ALA A 56 2.75 11.62 -27.17
C ALA A 56 3.46 12.80 -26.47
N LEU A 57 4.38 12.52 -25.55
CA LEU A 57 5.19 13.54 -24.87
C LEU A 57 6.11 14.29 -25.83
N PHE A 58 6.78 13.57 -26.74
CA PHE A 58 7.67 14.17 -27.74
C PHE A 58 6.92 15.06 -28.73
N LEU A 59 5.80 14.56 -29.27
CA LEU A 59 4.95 15.33 -30.19
C LEU A 59 4.27 16.51 -29.49
N GLY A 60 3.86 16.35 -28.23
CA GLY A 60 3.31 17.42 -27.42
C GLY A 60 4.33 18.51 -27.11
N TRP A 61 5.56 18.13 -26.76
CA TRP A 61 6.68 19.07 -26.62
C TRP A 61 6.96 19.83 -27.91
N LEU A 62 7.01 19.12 -29.05
CA LEU A 62 7.23 19.72 -30.35
C LEU A 62 6.10 20.68 -30.76
N ALA A 63 4.85 20.34 -30.43
CA ALA A 63 3.69 21.20 -30.67
C ALA A 63 3.78 22.53 -29.91
N LEU A 64 4.40 22.55 -28.72
CA LEU A 64 4.63 23.76 -27.93
C LEU A 64 5.84 24.58 -28.42
N ALA A 65 6.72 23.99 -29.23
CA ALA A 65 7.95 24.61 -29.72
C ALA A 65 7.81 25.21 -31.14
N VAL A 66 6.69 24.96 -31.83
CA VAL A 66 6.46 25.40 -33.22
C VAL A 66 5.31 26.39 -33.25
N ASP A 67 5.51 27.54 -33.89
CA ASP A 67 4.45 28.53 -34.11
C ASP A 67 3.65 28.26 -35.38
N GLY A 68 2.36 28.60 -35.37
CA GLY A 68 1.46 28.54 -36.52
C GLY A 68 0.64 27.25 -36.65
N GLY A 69 0.08 27.00 -37.84
CA GLY A 69 -0.88 25.91 -38.09
C GLY A 69 -0.33 24.49 -37.90
N HIS A 70 1.00 24.32 -37.87
CA HIS A 70 1.65 23.04 -37.64
C HIS A 70 1.54 22.57 -36.18
N ALA A 71 1.43 23.49 -35.22
CA ALA A 71 1.20 23.18 -33.80
C ALA A 71 -0.11 22.40 -33.60
N PHE A 72 -1.16 22.79 -34.33
CA PHE A 72 -2.46 22.13 -34.27
C PHE A 72 -2.38 20.66 -34.71
N TRP A 73 -1.71 20.37 -35.84
CA TRP A 73 -1.55 19.01 -36.35
C TRP A 73 -0.69 18.13 -35.43
N LEU A 74 0.36 18.71 -34.83
CA LEU A 74 1.20 18.01 -33.87
C LEU A 74 0.47 17.70 -32.55
N ALA A 75 -0.36 18.62 -32.07
CA ALA A 75 -1.21 18.40 -30.89
C ALA A 75 -2.25 17.29 -31.14
N LEU A 76 -2.85 17.27 -32.34
CA LEU A 76 -3.78 16.20 -32.74
C LEU A 76 -3.07 14.84 -32.82
N ALA A 77 -1.85 14.80 -33.37
CA ALA A 77 -1.04 13.58 -33.42
C ALA A 77 -0.63 13.09 -32.02
N ALA A 78 -0.25 14.00 -31.12
CA ALA A 78 0.04 13.69 -29.72
C ALA A 78 -1.18 13.09 -29.00
N ALA A 79 -2.37 13.66 -29.21
CA ALA A 79 -3.62 13.12 -28.69
C ALA A 79 -3.92 11.73 -29.26
N GLY A 80 -3.68 11.50 -30.55
CA GLY A 80 -3.79 10.18 -31.18
C GLY A 80 -2.85 9.14 -30.57
N CYS A 81 -1.59 9.49 -30.33
CA CYS A 81 -0.64 8.63 -29.62
C CYS A 81 -1.07 8.34 -28.18
N LEU A 82 -1.65 9.32 -27.47
CA LEU A 82 -2.18 9.13 -26.13
C LEU A 82 -3.35 8.13 -26.12
N VAL A 83 -4.27 8.24 -27.08
CA VAL A 83 -5.37 7.28 -27.26
C VAL A 83 -4.84 5.88 -27.60
N ALA A 84 -3.86 5.78 -28.49
CA ALA A 84 -3.21 4.51 -28.84
C ALA A 84 -2.49 3.87 -27.63
N ALA A 85 -1.85 4.68 -26.78
CA ALA A 85 -1.21 4.22 -25.55
C ALA A 85 -2.21 3.53 -24.61
N LEU A 86 -3.42 4.08 -24.50
CA LEU A 86 -4.49 3.53 -23.67
C LEU A 86 -5.18 2.32 -24.32
N ARG A 87 -5.23 2.26 -25.66
CA ARG A 87 -5.93 1.20 -26.41
C ARG A 87 -5.09 -0.06 -26.65
N PHE A 88 -3.76 0.09 -26.70
CA PHE A 88 -2.79 -0.98 -26.95
C PHE A 88 -1.77 -1.11 -25.80
N PRO A 89 -2.18 -1.56 -24.60
CA PRO A 89 -1.28 -1.73 -23.48
C PRO A 89 -0.26 -2.87 -23.69
N LEU A 90 0.99 -2.65 -23.27
CA LEU A 90 2.15 -3.50 -23.64
C LEU A 90 2.23 -4.86 -22.95
N ARG A 91 1.56 -5.02 -21.80
CA ARG A 91 1.40 -6.33 -21.12
C ARG A 91 0.43 -6.16 -19.96
N LYS A 92 -0.38 -7.18 -19.70
CA LYS A 92 -0.93 -7.36 -18.36
C LYS A 92 0.25 -7.66 -17.45
N LEU A 93 0.58 -6.75 -16.53
CA LEU A 93 1.61 -6.99 -15.52
C LEU A 93 1.12 -8.16 -14.66
N ARG A 94 1.65 -9.37 -14.88
CA ARG A 94 1.34 -10.56 -14.09
C ARG A 94 1.51 -10.29 -12.59
N ALA A 95 2.49 -9.45 -12.22
CA ALA A 95 2.71 -8.99 -10.85
C ALA A 95 1.51 -8.20 -10.27
N LEU A 96 0.84 -7.34 -11.05
CA LEU A 96 -0.36 -6.61 -10.59
C LEU A 96 -1.59 -7.52 -10.50
N GLN A 97 -1.67 -8.54 -11.36
CA GLN A 97 -2.70 -9.58 -11.23
C GLN A 97 -2.47 -10.45 -9.99
N ALA A 98 -1.20 -10.72 -9.66
CA ALA A 98 -0.84 -11.49 -8.49
C ALA A 98 -1.34 -10.79 -7.22
N VAL A 99 -1.18 -9.47 -7.09
CA VAL A 99 -1.66 -8.67 -5.94
C VAL A 99 -3.15 -8.87 -5.62
N GLN A 100 -3.99 -9.21 -6.60
CA GLN A 100 -5.42 -9.46 -6.35
C GLN A 100 -5.70 -10.76 -5.61
N ARG A 101 -4.70 -11.63 -5.44
CA ARG A 101 -4.85 -12.84 -4.64
C ARG A 101 -5.10 -12.47 -3.17
N PRO A 102 -6.05 -13.14 -2.50
CA PRO A 102 -6.44 -12.80 -1.14
C PRO A 102 -5.28 -12.87 -0.14
N GLU A 103 -4.32 -13.78 -0.34
CA GLU A 103 -3.13 -13.89 0.51
C GLU A 103 -2.25 -12.63 0.50
N TYR A 104 -2.12 -11.96 -0.64
CA TYR A 104 -1.32 -10.74 -0.75
C TYR A 104 -2.08 -9.51 -0.28
N LEU A 105 -3.40 -9.46 -0.49
CA LEU A 105 -4.25 -8.43 0.10
C LEU A 105 -4.26 -8.51 1.64
N ALA A 106 -4.31 -9.72 2.19
CA ALA A 106 -4.18 -9.95 3.63
C ALA A 106 -2.80 -9.49 4.15
N LEU A 107 -1.73 -9.74 3.38
CA LEU A 107 -0.39 -9.23 3.72
C LEU A 107 -0.36 -7.69 3.73
N TYR A 108 -0.90 -7.02 2.72
CA TYR A 108 -1.04 -5.55 2.73
C TYR A 108 -1.83 -5.06 3.94
N PHE A 109 -2.96 -5.69 4.23
CA PHE A 109 -3.79 -5.32 5.37
C PHE A 109 -3.01 -5.44 6.69
N ALA A 110 -2.31 -6.56 6.92
CA ALA A 110 -1.52 -6.76 8.14
C ALA A 110 -0.45 -5.68 8.33
N HIS A 111 0.27 -5.32 7.26
CA HIS A 111 1.31 -4.29 7.34
C HIS A 111 0.72 -2.88 7.44
N PHE A 112 -0.35 -2.56 6.73
CA PHE A 112 -1.03 -1.28 6.86
C PHE A 112 -1.70 -1.11 8.21
N LEU A 113 -2.17 -2.18 8.85
CA LEU A 113 -2.69 -2.15 10.21
C LEU A 113 -1.63 -1.63 11.17
N ASP A 114 -0.42 -2.19 11.10
CA ASP A 114 0.71 -1.75 11.91
C ASP A 114 1.18 -0.33 11.56
N GLY A 115 1.32 -0.01 10.27
CA GLY A 115 1.68 1.35 9.85
C GLY A 115 0.66 2.42 10.27
N SER A 116 -0.63 2.09 10.25
CA SER A 116 -1.71 2.99 10.66
C SER A 116 -1.75 3.16 12.17
N ALA A 117 -1.45 2.09 12.94
CA ALA A 117 -1.30 2.17 14.39
C ALA A 117 -0.12 3.07 14.77
N THR A 118 1.04 2.91 14.13
CA THR A 118 2.21 3.77 14.32
C THR A 118 1.89 5.22 13.98
N TRP A 119 1.24 5.45 12.83
CA TRP A 119 0.89 6.80 12.39
C TRP A 119 -0.02 7.52 13.39
N LEU A 120 -1.15 6.91 13.76
CA LEU A 120 -2.06 7.51 14.74
C LEU A 120 -1.39 7.65 16.11
N GLY A 121 -0.62 6.64 16.53
CA GLY A 121 0.06 6.65 17.81
C GLY A 121 0.98 7.86 17.96
N ILE A 122 1.84 8.11 16.98
CA ILE A 122 2.82 9.20 17.04
C ILE A 122 2.14 10.55 16.86
N ASP A 123 1.37 10.72 15.77
CA ASP A 123 0.85 12.04 15.39
C ASP A 123 -0.30 12.50 16.30
N ARG A 124 -1.12 11.58 16.82
CA ARG A 124 -2.32 11.93 17.60
C ARG A 124 -2.18 11.66 19.09
N TYR A 125 -1.42 10.65 19.49
CA TYR A 125 -1.31 10.21 20.88
C TYR A 125 0.08 10.44 21.50
N GLY A 126 1.00 11.10 20.78
CA GLY A 126 2.32 11.48 21.28
C GLY A 126 3.24 10.29 21.54
N TYR A 127 3.01 9.16 20.86
CA TYR A 127 3.84 7.97 20.97
C TYR A 127 5.25 8.25 20.40
N VAL A 128 6.28 7.65 20.99
CA VAL A 128 7.66 7.76 20.49
C VAL A 128 8.02 6.47 19.76
N GLU A 129 8.37 6.60 18.48
CA GLU A 129 8.85 5.49 17.66
C GLU A 129 10.20 5.01 18.17
N LYS A 130 10.33 3.70 18.42
CA LYS A 130 11.56 3.09 18.95
C LYS A 130 12.51 2.57 17.87
N HIS A 131 12.10 2.61 16.60
CA HIS A 131 12.85 2.03 15.48
C HIS A 131 13.66 3.10 14.72
N VAL A 132 14.97 2.90 14.59
CA VAL A 132 15.94 3.90 14.07
C VAL A 132 15.63 4.39 12.64
N LEU A 133 15.17 3.48 11.77
CA LEU A 133 14.93 3.76 10.34
C LEU A 133 13.60 4.52 10.13
N PRO A 134 12.49 4.11 10.79
CA PRO A 134 11.30 4.93 10.98
C PRO A 134 11.55 6.29 11.61
N SER A 135 12.25 6.37 12.74
CA SER A 135 12.51 7.63 13.45
C SER A 135 13.21 8.64 12.54
N GLY A 136 14.24 8.22 11.79
CA GLY A 136 14.91 9.11 10.85
C GLY A 136 14.02 9.62 9.71
N ALA A 137 13.10 8.79 9.20
CA ALA A 137 12.13 9.23 8.20
C ALA A 137 11.10 10.20 8.80
N ILE A 138 10.63 9.93 10.02
CA ILE A 138 9.66 10.77 10.73
C ILE A 138 10.27 12.12 11.07
N ASP A 139 11.53 12.15 11.52
CA ASP A 139 12.26 13.39 11.82
C ASP A 139 12.44 14.25 10.55
N TYR A 140 12.62 13.61 9.38
CA TYR A 140 12.75 14.31 8.10
C TYR A 140 11.41 14.84 7.57
N PHE A 141 10.34 14.06 7.65
CA PHE A 141 9.03 14.41 7.08
C PHE A 141 8.07 15.11 8.07
N GLY A 142 8.40 15.11 9.38
CA GLY A 142 7.58 15.68 10.44
C GLY A 142 6.29 14.92 10.77
N THR A 143 6.09 13.72 10.20
CA THR A 143 4.88 12.90 10.43
C THR A 143 5.20 11.42 10.27
N ALA A 144 4.51 10.60 11.07
CA ALA A 144 4.53 9.15 10.95
C ALA A 144 3.75 8.60 9.74
N ALA A 145 3.04 9.44 9.00
CA ALA A 145 2.35 9.05 7.77
C ALA A 145 3.31 8.48 6.71
N VAL A 146 4.59 8.84 6.74
CA VAL A 146 5.65 8.31 5.85
C VAL A 146 5.83 6.78 5.99
N MET A 147 5.43 6.19 7.11
CA MET A 147 5.50 4.75 7.34
C MET A 147 4.57 3.96 6.41
N LEU A 148 3.44 4.55 6.01
CA LEU A 148 2.46 3.92 5.12
C LEU A 148 3.02 3.65 3.71
N PRO A 149 3.57 4.64 2.96
CA PRO A 149 4.19 4.39 1.67
C PRO A 149 5.45 3.52 1.80
N LEU A 150 6.21 3.63 2.89
CA LEU A 150 7.37 2.76 3.12
C LEU A 150 6.95 1.29 3.22
N LYS A 151 5.93 0.99 4.01
CA LYS A 151 5.37 -0.36 4.12
C LYS A 151 4.79 -0.87 2.81
N PHE A 152 4.09 0.00 2.07
CA PHE A 152 3.61 -0.35 0.74
C PHE A 152 4.77 -0.79 -0.18
N GLY A 153 5.88 -0.05 -0.20
CA GLY A 153 7.07 -0.39 -0.98
C GLY A 153 7.69 -1.72 -0.57
N ILE A 154 7.88 -1.95 0.73
CA ILE A 154 8.45 -3.20 1.27
C ILE A 154 7.55 -4.39 0.93
N VAL A 155 6.25 -4.31 1.21
CA VAL A 155 5.29 -5.39 0.92
C VAL A 155 5.22 -5.68 -0.58
N SER A 156 5.22 -4.64 -1.42
CA SER A 156 5.28 -4.80 -2.88
C SER A 156 6.53 -5.57 -3.32
N ALA A 157 7.70 -5.23 -2.76
CA ALA A 157 8.97 -5.90 -3.07
C ALA A 157 8.97 -7.36 -2.61
N VAL A 158 8.42 -7.64 -1.43
CA VAL A 158 8.27 -9.00 -0.91
C VAL A 158 7.35 -9.84 -1.79
N ILE A 159 6.19 -9.30 -2.22
CA ILE A 159 5.29 -9.98 -3.14
C ILE A 159 5.99 -10.25 -4.48
N TRP A 160 6.75 -9.29 -4.98
CA TRP A 160 7.51 -9.47 -6.21
C TRP A 160 8.53 -10.61 -6.11
N ALA A 161 9.27 -10.69 -5.00
CA ALA A 161 10.20 -11.80 -4.73
C ALA A 161 9.47 -13.15 -4.57
N LEU A 162 8.32 -13.17 -3.90
CA LEU A 162 7.51 -14.40 -3.77
C LEU A 162 6.96 -14.90 -5.10
N GLU A 163 6.64 -13.98 -6.02
CA GLU A 163 6.13 -14.35 -7.35
C GLU A 163 7.26 -14.72 -8.31
N SER A 164 8.48 -14.18 -8.15
CA SER A 164 9.65 -14.58 -8.96
C SER A 164 10.07 -16.02 -8.68
N GLU A 165 10.03 -16.43 -7.41
CA GLU A 165 10.40 -17.78 -6.97
C GLU A 165 9.22 -18.78 -6.98
N ARG A 166 8.08 -18.40 -7.57
CA ARG A 166 6.82 -19.15 -7.44
C ARG A 166 6.86 -20.57 -8.02
N GLU A 167 7.67 -20.80 -9.05
CA GLU A 167 7.81 -22.10 -9.70
C GLU A 167 8.82 -23.00 -8.97
N GLU A 168 9.78 -22.41 -8.25
CA GLU A 168 10.83 -23.13 -7.53
C GLU A 168 10.44 -23.44 -6.06
N LEU A 169 9.62 -22.57 -5.45
CA LEU A 169 9.15 -22.75 -4.08
C LEU A 169 8.01 -23.77 -4.00
N ASP A 170 8.18 -24.77 -3.13
CA ASP A 170 7.09 -25.65 -2.74
C ASP A 170 5.89 -24.85 -2.20
N GLN A 171 4.68 -25.28 -2.57
CA GLN A 171 3.44 -24.59 -2.22
C GLN A 171 3.26 -24.46 -0.70
N HIS A 172 3.62 -25.48 0.08
CA HIS A 172 3.52 -25.43 1.53
C HIS A 172 4.49 -24.40 2.12
N MET A 173 5.74 -24.41 1.65
CA MET A 173 6.77 -23.46 2.08
C MET A 173 6.36 -22.02 1.78
N ARG A 174 5.75 -21.76 0.62
CA ARG A 174 5.24 -20.43 0.27
C ARG A 174 4.16 -19.94 1.24
N TYR A 175 3.22 -20.80 1.64
CA TYR A 175 2.18 -20.42 2.60
C TYR A 175 2.73 -20.21 4.01
N LEU A 176 3.71 -21.00 4.43
CA LEU A 176 4.41 -20.77 5.70
C LEU A 176 5.14 -19.43 5.71
N LEU A 177 5.80 -19.07 4.61
CA LEU A 177 6.48 -17.79 4.46
C LEU A 177 5.47 -16.63 4.46
N LEU A 178 4.33 -16.78 3.78
CA LEU A 178 3.24 -15.79 3.79
C LEU A 178 2.65 -15.62 5.19
N LEU A 179 2.41 -16.72 5.92
CA LEU A 179 1.92 -16.67 7.29
C LEU A 179 2.90 -15.96 8.20
N PHE A 180 4.21 -16.26 8.07
CA PHE A 180 5.27 -15.59 8.81
C PHE A 180 5.27 -14.08 8.53
N LEU A 181 5.29 -13.68 7.26
CA LEU A 181 5.28 -12.28 6.84
C LEU A 181 4.02 -11.55 7.32
N MET A 182 2.85 -12.17 7.21
CA MET A 182 1.60 -11.61 7.72
C MET A 182 1.64 -11.41 9.24
N THR A 183 2.23 -12.37 9.96
CA THR A 183 2.41 -12.27 11.42
C THR A 183 3.33 -11.10 11.79
N LEU A 184 4.38 -10.83 11.02
CA LEU A 184 5.28 -9.68 11.24
C LEU A 184 4.57 -8.33 11.14
N GLY A 185 3.51 -8.20 10.34
CA GLY A 185 2.68 -7.00 10.33
C GLY A 185 1.61 -7.03 11.42
N LEU A 186 0.87 -8.13 11.52
CA LEU A 186 -0.32 -8.20 12.36
C LEU A 186 0.01 -8.19 13.86
N ALA A 187 1.10 -8.84 14.29
CA ALA A 187 1.50 -8.90 15.69
C ALA A 187 1.85 -7.51 16.27
N PRO A 188 2.78 -6.72 15.69
CA PRO A 188 3.04 -5.37 16.19
C PRO A 188 1.84 -4.44 16.01
N GLY A 189 1.08 -4.55 14.92
CA GLY A 189 -0.08 -3.67 14.71
C GLY A 189 -1.20 -3.89 15.72
N THR A 190 -1.54 -5.15 16.02
CA THR A 190 -2.53 -5.47 17.07
C THR A 190 -2.04 -5.07 18.45
N ARG A 191 -0.76 -5.29 18.76
CA ARG A 191 -0.14 -4.82 20.01
C ARG A 191 -0.26 -3.31 20.15
N ASP A 192 0.06 -2.56 19.11
CA ASP A 192 0.07 -1.10 19.14
C ASP A 192 -1.36 -0.53 19.21
N ILE A 193 -2.34 -1.14 18.52
CA ILE A 193 -3.77 -0.81 18.69
C ILE A 193 -4.21 -1.00 20.14
N LEU A 194 -3.91 -2.15 20.75
CA LEU A 194 -4.31 -2.43 22.12
C LEU A 194 -3.67 -1.44 23.10
N ARG A 195 -2.38 -1.18 22.91
CA ARG A 195 -1.61 -0.25 23.73
C ARG A 195 -2.18 1.18 23.67
N LEU A 196 -2.46 1.66 22.46
CA LEU A 196 -3.07 2.97 22.23
C LEU A 196 -4.50 3.04 22.77
N ALA A 197 -5.31 2.02 22.53
CA ALA A 197 -6.69 1.93 23.02
C ALA A 197 -6.74 2.00 24.54
N LEU A 198 -5.83 1.30 25.22
CA LEU A 198 -5.70 1.28 26.68
C LEU A 198 -4.97 2.49 27.27
N GLY A 199 -4.38 3.37 26.44
CA GLY A 199 -3.75 4.63 26.88
C GLY A 199 -2.38 4.46 27.55
N THR A 200 -1.62 3.45 27.11
CA THR A 200 -0.23 3.16 27.53
C THR A 200 0.74 3.31 26.36
#